data_AF-A0A0B1S6I7-F1
#
_entry.id   AF-A0A0B1S6I7-F1
#
_cell.length_a   1.000
_cell.length_b   1.000
_cell.length_c   1.000
_cell.angle_alpha   90.00
_cell.angle_beta   90.00
_cell.angle_gamma   90.00
#
_symmetry.space_group_name_H-M   'P 1'
#
loop_
_entity.id
_entity.type
_entity.pdbx_description
1 polymer ?
#
loop_
_entity_poly.entity_id
_entity_poly.type
_entity_poly.pdbx_seq_one_letter_code
_entity_poly.pdbx_strand_id
1 'polypeptide(L)'
;MLYPLNFTSIRHVLEDPSVLDGKRTEMRYDSFREVEPSELQAIAHRNLISAIDWVDHLFDIMDIQNLDDKIATVKHCFAPLMVFCFSVITAKNTNKHDIVTLCNYGYVRRDCDVRWNEPYHFGNRLAERALDELISPFRRMNIKEEEAALMKAIIIANPCKLSGLPT
;
A
#
# COMPACT_ATOMS: atom_id res chain seq x y z
N MET A 1 18.82 4.59 10.74
CA MET A 1 17.42 4.13 10.54
C MET A 1 16.88 4.85 9.30
N LEU A 2 16.28 4.15 8.32
CA LEU A 2 15.87 4.77 7.05
C LEU A 2 14.63 5.68 7.19
N TYR A 3 13.86 5.44 8.26
CA TYR A 3 12.59 6.06 8.61
C TYR A 3 12.65 6.66 10.04
N PRO A 4 11.80 7.66 10.37
CA PRO A 4 10.77 8.27 9.52
C PRO A 4 11.36 9.05 8.33
N LEU A 5 10.54 9.28 7.29
CA LEU A 5 10.97 10.12 6.17
C LEU A 5 10.99 11.59 6.63
N ASN A 6 12.06 12.31 6.31
CA ASN A 6 12.25 13.71 6.69
C ASN A 6 11.62 14.71 5.71
N PHE A 7 10.61 14.30 4.92
CA PHE A 7 9.89 15.25 4.07
C PHE A 7 8.61 15.73 4.76
N THR A 8 8.24 16.97 4.47
CA THR A 8 7.12 17.66 5.13
C THR A 8 5.78 17.42 4.44
N SER A 9 5.77 17.03 3.15
CA SER A 9 4.52 16.78 2.41
C SER A 9 4.70 15.90 1.17
N ILE A 10 3.60 15.29 0.70
CA ILE A 10 3.54 14.57 -0.60
C ILE A 10 3.91 15.51 -1.75
N ARG A 11 3.52 16.79 -1.68
CA ARG A 11 3.86 17.81 -2.68
C ARG A 11 5.36 17.91 -2.89
N HIS A 12 6.11 18.06 -1.80
CA HIS A 12 7.57 18.19 -1.87
C HIS A 12 8.23 17.00 -2.57
N VAL A 13 7.73 15.78 -2.32
CA VAL A 13 8.23 14.55 -2.96
C VAL A 13 7.93 14.51 -4.47
N LEU A 14 6.76 15.00 -4.88
CA LEU A 14 6.37 15.03 -6.30
C LEU A 14 7.07 16.17 -7.06
N GLU A 15 7.39 17.28 -6.41
CA GLU A 15 8.16 18.39 -7.00
C GLU A 15 9.65 18.08 -7.09
N ASP A 16 10.21 17.39 -6.10
CA ASP A 16 11.61 16.94 -6.07
C ASP A 16 11.69 15.44 -5.72
N PRO A 17 11.65 14.53 -6.72
CA PRO A 17 11.76 13.10 -6.49
C PRO A 17 13.09 12.63 -5.89
N SER A 18 14.15 13.46 -5.94
CA SER A 18 15.50 13.14 -5.45
C SER A 18 15.54 13.06 -3.92
N VAL A 19 14.56 13.64 -3.21
CA VAL A 19 14.43 13.51 -1.75
C VAL A 19 14.21 12.06 -1.29
N LEU A 20 13.88 11.16 -2.22
CA LEU A 20 13.72 9.72 -2.00
C LEU A 20 14.90 8.89 -2.51
N ASP A 21 16.01 9.51 -2.93
CA ASP A 21 17.20 8.79 -3.35
C ASP A 21 17.74 7.92 -2.21
N GLY A 22 17.96 6.63 -2.51
CA GLY A 22 18.32 5.61 -1.52
C GLY A 22 17.20 5.22 -0.54
N LYS A 23 16.00 5.81 -0.64
CA LYS A 23 14.80 5.46 0.16
C LYS A 23 13.90 4.47 -0.56
N ARG A 24 13.84 4.53 -1.89
CA ARG A 24 13.22 3.52 -2.76
C ARG A 24 14.00 2.22 -2.70
N THR A 25 13.62 1.41 -1.73
CA THR A 25 14.23 0.11 -1.45
C THR A 25 13.24 -0.97 -1.87
N GLU A 26 13.77 -2.09 -2.35
CA GLU A 26 12.95 -3.19 -2.85
C GLU A 26 11.92 -3.69 -1.81
N MET A 27 10.65 -3.80 -2.22
CA MET A 27 9.58 -4.36 -1.38
C MET A 27 9.59 -5.89 -1.50
N ARG A 28 9.74 -6.55 -0.36
CA ARG A 28 9.87 -8.01 -0.29
C ARG A 28 8.88 -8.56 0.71
N TYR A 29 8.12 -9.56 0.29
CA TYR A 29 6.91 -10.03 0.99
C TYR A 29 7.03 -11.47 1.51
N ASP A 30 8.23 -12.05 1.44
CA ASP A 30 8.53 -13.32 2.07
C ASP A 30 8.30 -13.21 3.58
N SER A 31 7.49 -14.10 4.16
CA SER A 31 7.03 -13.97 5.54
C SER A 31 7.88 -14.77 6.52
N PHE A 32 9.09 -14.28 6.78
CA PHE A 32 10.07 -15.01 7.61
C PHE A 32 9.85 -14.83 9.11
N ARG A 33 9.35 -13.66 9.55
CA ARG A 33 9.12 -13.36 10.97
C ARG A 33 7.92 -12.46 11.20
N GLU A 34 7.38 -12.52 12.41
CA GLU A 34 6.42 -11.52 12.86
C GLU A 34 7.13 -10.16 13.02
N VAL A 35 6.44 -9.08 12.64
CA VAL A 35 6.96 -7.71 12.83
C VAL A 35 6.62 -7.18 14.21
N GLU A 36 7.45 -6.28 14.71
CA GLU A 36 7.16 -5.51 15.92
C GLU A 36 6.33 -4.25 15.59
N PRO A 37 5.50 -3.74 16.52
CA PRO A 37 4.68 -2.54 16.29
C PRO A 37 5.49 -1.32 15.84
N SER A 38 6.71 -1.18 16.34
CA SER A 38 7.62 -0.08 16.01
C SER A 38 8.04 -0.07 14.54
N GLU A 39 7.89 -1.17 13.82
CA GLU A 39 8.22 -1.28 12.40
C GLU A 39 7.08 -0.79 11.48
N LEU A 40 5.85 -0.69 12.00
CA LEU A 40 4.66 -0.36 11.21
C LEU A 40 4.74 1.03 10.57
N GLN A 41 5.40 1.98 11.23
CA GLN A 41 5.61 3.32 10.65
C GLN A 41 6.52 3.25 9.41
N ALA A 42 7.58 2.44 9.44
CA ALA A 42 8.47 2.26 8.30
C ALA A 42 7.74 1.56 7.13
N ILE A 43 6.92 0.56 7.44
CA ILE A 43 6.08 -0.14 6.46
C ILE A 43 5.08 0.83 5.80
N ALA A 44 4.41 1.67 6.59
CA ALA A 44 3.49 2.67 6.07
C ALA A 44 4.19 3.67 5.13
N HIS A 45 5.38 4.13 5.49
CA HIS A 45 6.18 5.01 4.63
C HIS A 45 6.62 4.34 3.32
N ARG A 46 7.00 3.05 3.35
CA ARG A 46 7.30 2.28 2.12
C ARG A 46 6.08 2.16 1.22
N ASN A 47 4.92 1.86 1.79
CA ASN A 47 3.67 1.79 1.06
C ASN A 47 3.29 3.16 0.47
N LEU A 48 3.60 4.26 1.15
CA LEU A 48 3.34 5.62 0.65
C LEU A 48 4.23 5.95 -0.55
N ILE A 49 5.53 5.65 -0.47
CA ILE A 49 6.45 5.81 -1.61
C ILE A 49 5.95 5.00 -2.80
N SER A 50 5.59 3.73 -2.58
CA SER A 50 5.05 2.89 -3.66
C SER A 50 3.77 3.47 -4.25
N ALA A 51 2.86 4.02 -3.44
CA ALA A 51 1.65 4.67 -3.93
C ALA A 51 1.96 5.93 -4.75
N ILE A 52 2.93 6.74 -4.33
CA ILE A 52 3.41 7.92 -5.09
C ILE A 52 3.94 7.46 -6.45
N ASP A 53 4.83 6.47 -6.47
CA ASP A 53 5.40 5.96 -7.71
C ASP A 53 4.29 5.43 -8.64
N TRP A 54 3.33 4.67 -8.12
CA TRP A 54 2.19 4.17 -8.92
C TRP A 54 1.32 5.29 -9.52
N VAL A 55 1.03 6.35 -8.74
CA VAL A 55 0.25 7.50 -9.24
C VAL A 55 1.02 8.25 -10.31
N ASP A 56 2.31 8.48 -10.08
CA ASP A 56 3.17 9.21 -11.03
C ASP A 56 3.22 8.48 -12.38
N HIS A 57 3.50 7.17 -12.37
CA HIS A 57 3.51 6.35 -13.59
C HIS A 57 2.15 6.32 -14.30
N LEU A 58 1.04 6.22 -13.56
CA LEU A 58 -0.29 6.21 -14.17
C LEU A 58 -0.61 7.56 -14.83
N PHE A 59 -0.30 8.67 -14.16
CA PHE A 59 -0.51 10.01 -14.70
C PHE A 59 0.35 10.27 -15.92
N ASP A 60 1.59 9.77 -15.94
CA ASP A 60 2.47 9.88 -17.10
C ASP A 60 1.92 9.08 -18.30
N ILE A 61 1.34 7.89 -18.07
CA ILE A 61 0.65 7.10 -19.11
C ILE A 61 -0.58 7.85 -19.65
N MET A 62 -1.29 8.59 -18.78
CA MET A 62 -2.48 9.35 -19.14
C MET A 62 -2.18 10.76 -19.70
N ASP A 63 -0.91 11.15 -19.75
CA ASP A 63 -0.45 12.51 -20.10
C ASP A 63 -1.08 13.62 -19.23
N ILE A 64 -1.22 13.35 -17.92
CA ILE A 64 -1.75 14.30 -16.94
C ILE A 64 -0.61 14.90 -16.11
N GLN A 65 -0.42 16.21 -16.21
CA GLN A 65 0.67 16.93 -15.52
C GLN A 65 0.20 17.73 -14.30
N ASN A 66 -1.10 17.67 -13.96
CA ASN A 66 -1.63 18.43 -12.83
C ASN A 66 -1.15 17.85 -11.48
N LEU A 67 -0.28 18.60 -10.81
CA LEU A 67 0.30 18.22 -9.53
C LEU A 67 -0.74 18.14 -8.40
N ASP A 68 -1.75 19.01 -8.38
CA ASP A 68 -2.82 18.97 -7.38
C ASP A 68 -3.66 17.70 -7.50
N ASP A 69 -3.95 17.28 -8.73
CA ASP A 69 -4.64 16.03 -9.02
C ASP A 69 -3.78 14.81 -8.66
N LYS A 70 -2.46 14.85 -8.92
CA LYS A 70 -1.51 13.81 -8.44
C LYS A 70 -1.56 13.69 -6.92
N ILE A 71 -1.46 14.82 -6.20
CA ILE A 71 -1.50 14.84 -4.72
C ILE A 71 -2.84 14.31 -4.20
N ALA A 72 -3.96 14.75 -4.78
CA ALA A 72 -5.29 14.29 -4.40
C ALA A 72 -5.42 12.79 -4.60
N THR A 73 -4.97 12.29 -5.76
CA THR A 73 -5.00 10.86 -6.09
C THR A 73 -4.19 10.04 -5.07
N VAL A 74 -2.95 10.44 -4.75
CA VAL A 74 -2.13 9.73 -3.74
C VAL A 74 -2.86 9.66 -2.39
N LYS A 75 -3.43 10.78 -1.92
CA LYS A 75 -4.16 10.83 -0.64
C LYS A 75 -5.38 9.91 -0.63
N HIS A 76 -6.09 9.83 -1.76
CA HIS A 76 -7.30 9.03 -1.88
C HIS A 76 -7.01 7.53 -2.04
N CYS A 77 -6.01 7.18 -2.84
CA CYS A 77 -5.73 5.78 -3.15
C CYS A 77 -4.85 5.09 -2.09
N PHE A 78 -4.11 5.83 -1.25
CA PHE A 78 -3.12 5.24 -0.34
C PHE A 78 -3.66 4.06 0.50
N ALA A 79 -4.73 4.27 1.27
CA ALA A 79 -5.29 3.24 2.13
C ALA A 79 -5.85 2.03 1.34
N PRO A 80 -6.76 2.21 0.36
CA PRO A 80 -7.29 1.07 -0.40
C PRO A 80 -6.20 0.35 -1.21
N LEU A 81 -5.23 1.07 -1.78
CA LEU A 81 -4.12 0.48 -2.53
C LEU A 81 -3.22 -0.34 -1.60
N MET A 82 -2.89 0.17 -0.40
CA MET A 82 -2.12 -0.56 0.60
C MET A 82 -2.80 -1.87 1.00
N VAL A 83 -4.10 -1.82 1.32
CA VAL A 83 -4.89 -2.99 1.71
C VAL A 83 -4.97 -4.01 0.59
N PHE A 84 -5.21 -3.55 -0.64
CA PHE A 84 -5.21 -4.41 -1.81
C PHE A 84 -3.85 -5.08 -2.03
N CYS A 85 -2.76 -4.32 -1.99
CA CYS A 85 -1.40 -4.80 -2.25
C CYS A 85 -0.99 -5.91 -1.28
N PHE A 86 -1.12 -5.70 0.03
CA PHE A 86 -0.75 -6.78 0.96
C PHE A 86 -1.71 -7.97 0.84
N SER A 87 -2.98 -7.75 0.49
CA SER A 87 -3.97 -8.82 0.40
C SER A 87 -3.70 -9.73 -0.80
N VAL A 88 -3.49 -9.14 -1.98
CA VAL A 88 -3.20 -9.92 -3.19
C VAL A 88 -1.86 -10.63 -3.09
N ILE A 89 -0.85 -9.98 -2.50
CA ILE A 89 0.47 -10.60 -2.32
C ILE A 89 0.40 -11.74 -1.29
N THR A 90 -0.30 -11.55 -0.18
CA THR A 90 -0.50 -12.61 0.83
C THR A 90 -1.25 -13.81 0.24
N ALA A 91 -2.27 -13.55 -0.58
CA ALA A 91 -3.02 -14.62 -1.24
C ALA A 91 -2.14 -15.47 -2.16
N LYS A 92 -1.15 -14.86 -2.82
CA LYS A 92 -0.28 -15.50 -3.81
C LYS A 92 0.97 -16.14 -3.22
N ASN A 93 1.56 -15.54 -2.19
CA ASN A 93 2.87 -15.93 -1.69
C ASN A 93 2.82 -16.88 -0.48
N THR A 94 1.66 -17.05 0.16
CA THR A 94 1.55 -17.92 1.33
C THR A 94 0.22 -18.65 1.42
N ASN A 95 0.28 -19.89 1.90
CA ASN A 95 -0.88 -20.72 2.26
C ASN A 95 -1.29 -20.57 3.72
N LYS A 96 -0.56 -19.79 4.53
CA LYS A 96 -0.91 -19.56 5.94
C LYS A 96 -2.20 -18.73 6.02
N HIS A 97 -3.16 -19.17 6.82
CA HIS A 97 -4.51 -18.59 6.89
C HIS A 97 -4.71 -17.57 8.01
N ASP A 98 -3.67 -17.31 8.80
CA ASP A 98 -3.71 -16.52 10.03
C ASP A 98 -2.72 -15.36 10.04
N ILE A 99 -2.09 -15.07 8.89
CA ILE A 99 -1.11 -13.99 8.76
C ILE A 99 -1.34 -13.12 7.51
N VAL A 100 -0.94 -11.86 7.61
CA VAL A 100 -0.85 -10.92 6.48
C VAL A 100 0.62 -10.59 6.24
N THR A 101 1.08 -10.78 5.00
CA THR A 101 2.45 -10.50 4.57
C THR A 101 2.67 -9.00 4.37
N LEU A 102 3.83 -8.49 4.76
CA LEU A 102 4.19 -7.08 4.69
C LEU A 102 5.43 -6.87 3.82
N CYS A 103 5.67 -5.64 3.37
CA CYS A 103 6.71 -5.32 2.41
C CYS A 103 8.15 -5.35 2.95
N ASN A 104 8.37 -5.80 4.19
CA ASN A 104 9.64 -5.78 4.92
C ASN A 104 10.14 -7.18 5.35
N TYR A 105 9.86 -8.23 4.57
CA TYR A 105 10.16 -9.63 4.93
C TYR A 105 9.40 -10.16 6.17
N GLY A 106 8.38 -9.43 6.58
CA GLY A 106 7.64 -9.67 7.80
C GLY A 106 6.17 -10.03 7.56
N TYR A 107 5.51 -10.42 8.63
CA TYR A 107 4.06 -10.60 8.66
C TYR A 107 3.45 -10.06 9.96
N VAL A 108 2.16 -9.75 9.92
CA VAL A 108 1.34 -9.58 11.12
C VAL A 108 0.43 -10.79 11.30
N ARG A 109 0.11 -11.13 12.55
CA ARG A 109 -0.90 -12.16 12.86
C ARG A 109 -2.31 -11.57 12.82
N ARG A 110 -3.31 -12.43 12.59
CA ARG A 110 -4.74 -12.08 12.56
C ARG A 110 -5.15 -11.17 13.72
N ASP A 111 -4.65 -11.46 14.92
CA ASP A 111 -5.00 -10.86 16.20
C ASP A 111 -4.03 -9.75 16.65
N CYS A 112 -3.28 -9.16 15.72
CA CYS A 112 -2.25 -8.18 16.05
C CYS A 112 -2.81 -6.92 16.75
N ASP A 113 -4.04 -6.51 16.41
CA ASP A 113 -4.67 -5.31 16.98
C ASP A 113 -5.12 -5.49 18.43
N VAL A 114 -5.36 -6.72 18.87
CA VAL A 114 -5.64 -7.06 20.27
C VAL A 114 -4.35 -7.17 21.09
N ARG A 115 -3.26 -7.59 20.45
CA ARG A 115 -1.95 -7.82 21.10
C ARG A 115 -1.11 -6.56 21.26
N TRP A 116 -1.39 -5.53 20.48
CA TRP A 116 -0.62 -4.30 20.47
C TRP A 116 -1.43 -3.14 21.06
N ASN A 117 -0.80 -2.37 21.95
CA ASN A 117 -1.42 -1.14 22.47
C ASN A 117 -1.62 -0.08 21.37
N GLU A 118 -0.72 -0.04 20.39
CA GLU A 118 -0.75 0.90 19.26
C GLU A 118 -0.55 0.14 17.94
N PRO A 119 -1.62 -0.42 17.35
CA PRO A 119 -1.51 -1.21 16.12
C PRO A 119 -1.32 -0.35 14.85
N TYR A 120 -1.18 0.97 15.00
CA TYR A 120 -0.98 1.93 13.92
C TYR A 120 -2.02 1.75 12.80
N HIS A 121 -1.59 1.46 11.57
CA HIS A 121 -2.46 1.26 10.43
C HIS A 121 -3.21 -0.10 10.44
N PHE A 122 -2.88 -1.00 11.37
CA PHE A 122 -3.54 -2.30 11.55
C PHE A 122 -4.63 -2.32 12.63
N GLY A 123 -5.02 -1.17 13.18
CA GLY A 123 -6.17 -1.09 14.10
C GLY A 123 -7.49 -1.52 13.45
N ASN A 124 -8.55 -1.60 14.27
CA ASN A 124 -9.90 -1.96 13.83
C ASN A 124 -9.96 -3.33 13.12
N ARG A 125 -9.23 -4.32 13.64
CA ARG A 125 -9.19 -5.69 13.12
C ARG A 125 -8.83 -5.78 11.64
N LEU A 126 -8.00 -4.86 11.14
CA LEU A 126 -7.68 -4.79 9.70
C LEU A 126 -7.07 -6.09 9.19
N ALA A 127 -6.17 -6.72 9.96
CA ALA A 127 -5.53 -7.98 9.58
C ALA A 127 -6.57 -9.10 9.43
N GLU A 128 -7.45 -9.26 10.41
CA GLU A 128 -8.53 -10.24 10.38
C GLU A 128 -9.50 -9.99 9.23
N ARG A 129 -9.99 -8.76 9.08
CA ARG A 129 -10.92 -8.40 8.00
C ARG A 129 -10.30 -8.63 6.63
N ALA A 130 -9.04 -8.26 6.43
CA ALA A 130 -8.38 -8.53 5.16
C ALA A 130 -8.20 -10.03 4.89
N LEU A 131 -7.91 -10.84 5.92
CA LEU A 131 -7.84 -12.30 5.78
C LEU A 131 -9.15 -12.89 5.27
N ASP A 132 -10.26 -12.46 5.84
CA ASP A 132 -11.58 -13.04 5.59
C ASP A 132 -12.28 -12.44 4.36
N GLU A 133 -12.24 -11.11 4.24
CA GLU A 133 -12.96 -10.35 3.22
C GLU A 133 -12.20 -10.21 1.89
N LEU A 134 -10.86 -10.35 1.88
CA LEU A 134 -10.03 -10.13 0.69
C LEU A 134 -9.12 -11.32 0.35
N ILE A 135 -8.23 -11.71 1.26
CA ILE A 135 -7.20 -12.73 0.99
C ILE A 135 -7.82 -14.09 0.67
N SER A 136 -8.79 -14.54 1.47
CA SER A 136 -9.49 -15.80 1.23
C SER A 136 -10.25 -15.81 -0.12
N PRO A 137 -11.03 -14.78 -0.49
CA PRO A 137 -11.53 -14.62 -1.85
C PRO A 137 -10.47 -14.62 -2.94
N PHE A 138 -9.38 -13.85 -2.78
CA PHE A 138 -8.31 -13.74 -3.79
C PHE A 138 -7.60 -15.08 -4.04
N ARG A 139 -7.42 -15.91 -3.01
CA ARG A 139 -6.91 -17.29 -3.16
C ARG A 139 -7.83 -18.14 -4.03
N ARG A 140 -9.14 -18.05 -3.83
CA ARG A 140 -10.14 -18.79 -4.63
C ARG A 140 -10.20 -18.29 -6.07
N MET A 141 -10.07 -16.98 -6.27
CA MET A 141 -10.03 -16.38 -7.61
C MET A 141 -8.74 -16.67 -8.36
N ASN A 142 -7.65 -17.00 -7.65
CA ASN A 142 -6.33 -17.26 -8.25
C ASN A 142 -5.83 -16.09 -9.12
N ILE A 143 -5.95 -14.87 -8.57
CA ILE A 143 -5.67 -13.59 -9.24
C ILE A 143 -4.26 -13.60 -9.86
N LYS A 144 -4.20 -13.29 -11.16
CA LYS A 144 -2.95 -13.19 -11.94
C LYS A 144 -2.29 -11.82 -11.78
N GLU A 145 -1.03 -11.71 -12.21
CA GLU A 145 -0.30 -10.44 -12.10
C GLU A 145 -0.97 -9.33 -12.90
N GLU A 146 -1.48 -9.67 -14.09
CA GLU A 146 -2.17 -8.76 -14.99
C GLU A 146 -3.48 -8.25 -14.38
N GLU A 147 -4.26 -9.14 -13.79
CA GLU A 147 -5.49 -8.79 -13.08
C GLU A 147 -5.20 -7.91 -11.85
N ALA A 148 -4.15 -8.24 -11.09
CA ALA A 148 -3.71 -7.42 -9.96
C ALA A 148 -3.26 -6.02 -10.39
N ALA A 149 -2.54 -5.90 -11.51
CA ALA A 149 -2.14 -4.61 -12.07
C ALA A 149 -3.35 -3.76 -12.49
N LEU A 150 -4.33 -4.37 -13.16
CA LEU A 150 -5.59 -3.70 -13.52
C LEU A 150 -6.38 -3.25 -12.29
N MET A 151 -6.48 -4.08 -11.25
CA MET A 151 -7.15 -3.71 -10.00
C MET A 151 -6.44 -2.54 -9.28
N LYS A 152 -5.10 -2.49 -9.28
CA LYS A 152 -4.36 -1.33 -8.77
C LYS A 152 -4.71 -0.07 -9.54
N ALA A 153 -4.71 -0.14 -10.88
CA ALA A 153 -5.09 0.99 -11.73
C ALA A 153 -6.54 1.46 -11.45
N ILE A 154 -7.49 0.53 -11.28
CA ILE A 154 -8.88 0.86 -10.91
C ILE A 154 -8.96 1.55 -9.55
N ILE A 155 -8.21 1.07 -8.54
CA ILE A 155 -8.18 1.68 -7.21
C ILE A 155 -7.60 3.10 -7.27
N ILE A 156 -6.55 3.30 -8.06
CA ILE A 156 -5.88 4.61 -8.22
C ILE A 156 -6.77 5.58 -8.99
N ALA A 157 -7.35 5.13 -10.11
CA ALA A 157 -8.24 5.92 -10.95
C ALA A 157 -9.66 6.07 -10.38
N ASN A 158 -9.92 5.56 -9.15
CA ASN A 158 -11.25 5.59 -8.56
C ASN A 158 -11.73 7.05 -8.43
N PRO A 159 -12.79 7.44 -9.16
CA PRO A 159 -13.19 8.84 -9.30
C PRO A 159 -13.85 9.43 -8.06
N CYS A 160 -13.80 8.76 -6.90
CA CYS A 160 -14.54 9.14 -5.70
C CYS A 160 -14.26 10.56 -5.17
N LYS A 161 -13.33 11.36 -5.75
CA LYS A 161 -13.32 12.84 -5.71
C LYS A 161 -12.66 13.52 -6.94
N LEU A 162 -12.92 13.08 -8.17
CA LEU A 162 -12.63 13.89 -9.38
C LEU A 162 -13.85 14.75 -9.76
N SER A 163 -14.48 15.39 -8.77
CA SER A 163 -15.60 16.31 -8.97
C SER A 163 -15.12 17.66 -9.55
N GLY A 164 -14.51 17.59 -10.74
CA GLY A 164 -13.89 18.74 -11.40
C GLY A 164 -13.25 18.44 -12.76
N LEU A 165 -13.14 17.18 -13.19
CA LEU A 165 -12.73 16.89 -14.58
C LEU A 165 -13.94 17.08 -15.52
N PRO A 166 -13.83 17.92 -16.57
CA PRO A 166 -14.89 18.03 -17.56
C PRO A 166 -15.09 16.67 -18.24
N THR A 167 -16.35 16.25 -18.32
CA THR A 167 -16.79 15.13 -19.16
C THR A 167 -16.90 15.58 -20.61
#